data_AF-A0A2T0RQH9-F1
#
_entry.id   AF-A0A2T0RQH9-F1
#
_cell.length_a   1.000
_cell.length_b   1.000
_cell.length_c   1.000
_cell.angle_alpha   90.00
_cell.angle_beta   90.00
_cell.angle_gamma   90.00
#
_symmetry.space_group_name_H-M   'P 1'
#
loop_
_entity.id
_entity.type
_entity.pdbx_description
1 polymer ?
#
loop_
_entity_poly.entity_id
_entity_poly.type
_entity_poly.pdbx_seq_one_letter_code
_entity_poly.pdbx_strand_id
1 'polypeptide(L)'
;MNDLDDLKDAMHSPPDFEPRELDLGAVMIQGGRLRRRRRLAVGATSAAAVLVLLVGGGQLVRAGGNRPDGGERAAASATATAPGSAGPAGGVQGDVISTGLTAPGGEPMVLWFQPLSGTKLPAIGLVAGRRAAGGALAADVISNDAEGEDRTPGFHAAQAPMMVDDRPTPAFGYFVGDPVKITVEANGRRVTARLARWSDDPSVVAFWFDPAEVKPDATLKKLTAYGKNGEPLPGAGVSFAVG
;
A
#
# COMPACT_ATOMS: atom_id res chain seq x y z
N MET A 1 3.38 57.99 -21.83
CA MET A 1 3.61 56.92 -20.85
C MET A 1 4.58 55.94 -21.48
N ASN A 2 5.68 55.64 -20.80
CA ASN A 2 6.73 54.75 -21.28
C ASN A 2 6.60 53.43 -20.51
N ASP A 3 6.69 52.28 -21.19
CA ASP A 3 6.47 50.94 -20.59
C ASP A 3 7.36 50.66 -19.37
N LEU A 4 8.48 51.38 -19.27
CA LEU A 4 9.45 51.27 -18.18
C LEU A 4 8.97 51.94 -16.89
N ASP A 5 8.16 53.00 -17.00
CA ASP A 5 7.54 53.65 -15.84
C ASP A 5 6.40 52.79 -15.29
N ASP A 6 5.60 52.18 -16.18
CA ASP A 6 4.50 51.27 -15.79
C ASP A 6 5.03 50.00 -15.11
N LEU A 7 6.16 49.44 -15.58
CA LEU A 7 6.81 48.30 -14.93
C LEU A 7 7.36 48.68 -13.54
N LYS A 8 7.92 49.89 -13.41
CA LYS A 8 8.45 50.38 -12.14
C LYS A 8 7.34 50.64 -11.14
N ASP A 9 6.20 51.16 -11.57
CA ASP A 9 5.00 51.30 -10.75
C ASP A 9 4.42 49.95 -10.33
N ALA A 10 4.39 48.97 -11.23
CA ALA A 10 3.93 47.62 -10.92
C ALA A 10 4.84 46.90 -9.91
N MET A 11 6.16 47.13 -9.95
CA MET A 11 7.10 46.54 -8.99
C MET A 11 7.11 47.24 -7.63
N HIS A 12 6.76 48.53 -7.57
CA HIS A 12 6.69 49.28 -6.32
C HIS A 12 5.30 49.34 -5.71
N SER A 13 4.28 48.84 -6.41
CA SER A 13 2.96 48.64 -5.85
C SER A 13 3.01 47.47 -4.84
N PRO A 14 2.77 47.71 -3.53
CA PRO A 14 2.63 46.63 -2.59
C PRO A 14 1.46 45.76 -3.05
N PRO A 15 1.61 44.43 -3.07
CA PRO A 15 0.55 43.58 -3.57
C PRO A 15 -0.67 43.70 -2.64
N ASP A 16 -1.86 43.87 -3.23
CA ASP A 16 -3.16 44.00 -2.54
C ASP A 16 -3.63 42.67 -1.92
N PHE A 17 -2.71 41.83 -1.44
CA PHE A 17 -3.04 40.72 -0.57
C PHE A 17 -2.57 41.04 0.84
N GLU A 18 -3.51 41.11 1.78
CA GLU A 18 -3.15 40.97 3.19
C GLU A 18 -2.62 39.54 3.39
N PRO A 19 -1.40 39.36 3.94
CA PRO A 19 -0.90 38.04 4.31
C PRO A 19 -1.82 37.46 5.39
N ARG A 20 -2.81 36.65 5.00
CA ARG A 20 -3.50 35.79 5.96
C ARG A 20 -2.49 34.77 6.45
N GLU A 21 -2.35 34.68 7.78
CA GLU A 21 -1.59 33.60 8.38
C GLU A 21 -2.07 32.27 7.80
N LEU A 22 -1.12 31.53 7.22
CA LEU A 22 -1.40 30.22 6.67
C LEU A 22 -1.80 29.32 7.82
N ASP A 23 -3.09 29.04 7.95
CA ASP A 23 -3.61 28.13 8.97
C ASP A 23 -3.16 26.71 8.63
N LEU A 24 -2.00 26.34 9.16
CA LEU A 24 -1.39 25.02 9.01
C LEU A 24 -2.34 23.91 9.51
N GLY A 25 -3.18 24.20 10.50
CA GLY A 25 -4.20 23.28 10.99
C GLY A 25 -5.25 23.01 9.93
N ALA A 26 -5.81 24.05 9.32
CA ALA A 26 -6.77 23.93 8.22
C ALA A 26 -6.15 23.23 7.00
N VAL A 27 -4.90 23.53 6.64
CA VAL A 27 -4.19 22.87 5.53
C VAL A 27 -3.99 21.38 5.82
N MET A 28 -3.59 21.01 7.04
CA MET A 28 -3.42 19.61 7.45
C MET A 28 -4.76 18.85 7.50
N ILE A 29 -5.83 19.48 8.00
CA ILE A 29 -7.18 18.91 8.01
C ILE A 29 -7.69 18.72 6.58
N GLN A 30 -7.49 19.71 5.70
CA GLN A 30 -7.90 19.65 4.30
C GLN A 30 -7.09 18.61 3.51
N GLY A 31 -5.78 18.50 3.75
CA GLY A 31 -4.91 17.46 3.21
C GLY A 31 -5.31 16.05 3.68
N GLY A 32 -5.62 15.87 4.97
CA GLY A 32 -6.14 14.63 5.51
C GLY A 32 -7.50 14.24 4.92
N ARG A 33 -8.37 15.21 4.63
CA ARG A 33 -9.68 14.99 4.00
C ARG A 33 -9.55 14.54 2.53
N LEU A 34 -8.54 15.02 1.79
CA LEU A 34 -8.23 14.53 0.44
C LEU A 34 -7.74 13.07 0.47
N ARG A 35 -6.94 12.68 1.48
CA ARG A 35 -6.52 11.28 1.69
C ARG A 35 -7.72 10.36 1.96
N ARG A 36 -8.72 10.80 2.73
CA ARG A 36 -9.95 10.02 2.98
C ARG A 36 -10.85 9.91 1.75
N ARG A 37 -10.98 10.96 0.94
CA ARG A 37 -11.83 10.92 -0.27
C ARG A 37 -11.32 9.91 -1.32
N ARG A 38 -10.00 9.70 -1.43
CA ARG A 38 -9.45 8.62 -2.29
C ARG A 38 -9.78 7.21 -1.78
N ARG A 39 -10.08 7.01 -0.49
CA ARG A 39 -10.45 5.71 0.07
C ARG A 39 -11.93 5.32 -0.15
N LEU A 40 -12.79 6.23 -0.63
CA LEU A 40 -14.22 5.95 -0.84
C LEU A 40 -14.64 5.87 -2.32
N ALA A 41 -13.76 6.17 -3.28
CA ALA A 41 -14.08 6.10 -4.70
C ALA A 41 -14.01 4.68 -5.30
N VAL A 42 -13.74 3.64 -4.49
CA VAL A 42 -13.67 2.22 -4.94
C VAL A 42 -14.87 1.38 -4.47
N GLY A 43 -15.88 1.96 -3.81
CA GLY A 43 -17.01 1.14 -3.32
C GLY A 43 -18.30 1.89 -3.12
N ALA A 44 -19.01 2.25 -4.20
CA ALA A 44 -20.41 2.67 -4.10
C ALA A 44 -21.18 2.69 -5.44
N THR A 45 -21.13 1.62 -6.23
CA THR A 45 -22.16 1.30 -7.26
C THR A 45 -22.09 -0.22 -7.46
N SER A 46 -23.05 -1.04 -7.03
CA SER A 46 -24.39 -1.08 -7.59
C SER A 46 -25.35 -1.86 -6.67
N ALA A 47 -26.35 -1.18 -6.13
CA ALA A 47 -27.59 -1.81 -5.71
C ALA A 47 -28.59 -1.68 -6.88
N ALA A 48 -28.79 -2.77 -7.62
CA ALA A 48 -29.92 -2.91 -8.53
C ALA A 48 -30.33 -4.39 -8.58
N ALA A 49 -31.59 -4.62 -8.24
CA ALA A 49 -32.23 -5.91 -8.04
C ALA A 49 -32.32 -6.76 -9.32
N VAL A 50 -32.24 -8.08 -9.18
CA VAL A 50 -33.05 -9.02 -9.97
C VAL A 50 -33.58 -10.11 -9.05
N LEU A 51 -34.90 -10.19 -9.02
CA LEU A 51 -35.73 -11.10 -8.23
C LEU A 51 -36.43 -12.01 -9.25
N VAL A 52 -35.98 -13.26 -9.43
CA VAL A 52 -36.73 -14.35 -10.09
C VAL A 52 -36.21 -15.68 -9.52
N LEU A 53 -36.89 -16.34 -8.58
CA LEU A 53 -38.03 -17.27 -8.67
C LEU A 53 -37.68 -18.70 -9.13
N LEU A 54 -37.56 -19.59 -8.13
CA LEU A 54 -38.10 -20.95 -7.98
C LEU A 54 -37.82 -22.10 -8.99
N VAL A 55 -37.97 -23.31 -8.41
CA VAL A 55 -38.04 -24.68 -8.99
C VAL A 55 -36.68 -25.36 -9.11
N GLY A 56 -36.39 -26.53 -8.52
CA GLY A 56 -37.17 -27.54 -7.81
C GLY A 56 -36.41 -28.87 -7.85
N GLY A 57 -36.67 -29.76 -6.89
CA GLY A 57 -36.21 -31.16 -6.88
C GLY A 57 -34.83 -31.37 -6.26
N GLY A 58 -34.59 -32.20 -5.25
CA GLY A 58 -35.35 -33.35 -4.76
C GLY A 58 -34.58 -34.64 -5.00
N GLN A 59 -34.16 -35.28 -3.90
CA GLN A 59 -33.98 -36.72 -3.69
C GLN A 59 -32.63 -37.43 -3.99
N LEU A 60 -32.16 -38.07 -2.90
CA LEU A 60 -31.69 -39.47 -2.74
C LEU A 60 -30.30 -39.93 -3.24
N VAL A 61 -29.42 -40.15 -2.24
CA VAL A 61 -28.85 -41.45 -1.82
C VAL A 61 -28.75 -42.55 -2.90
N ARG A 62 -27.52 -42.99 -3.22
CA ARG A 62 -27.13 -44.41 -3.12
C ARG A 62 -25.62 -44.62 -3.09
N ALA A 63 -25.20 -45.50 -2.20
CA ALA A 63 -23.85 -46.05 -2.06
C ALA A 63 -23.60 -47.22 -3.03
N GLY A 64 -22.32 -47.43 -3.37
CA GLY A 64 -21.75 -48.77 -3.60
C GLY A 64 -21.26 -49.11 -5.02
N GLY A 65 -19.94 -49.35 -5.13
CA GLY A 65 -19.43 -50.58 -5.76
C GLY A 65 -18.85 -50.52 -7.20
N ASN A 66 -17.52 -50.68 -7.26
CA ASN A 66 -16.67 -51.30 -8.30
C ASN A 66 -16.48 -50.69 -9.73
N ARG A 67 -15.18 -50.41 -9.98
CA ARG A 67 -14.37 -50.22 -11.21
C ARG A 67 -14.39 -51.41 -12.21
N PRO A 68 -13.69 -51.36 -13.38
CA PRO A 68 -13.55 -50.32 -14.40
C PRO A 68 -13.71 -50.86 -15.86
N ASP A 69 -13.45 -49.98 -16.83
CA ASP A 69 -13.09 -50.18 -18.25
C ASP A 69 -14.20 -50.14 -19.32
N GLY A 70 -14.03 -49.19 -20.25
CA GLY A 70 -14.77 -49.14 -21.52
C GLY A 70 -15.04 -47.73 -22.06
N GLY A 71 -14.05 -47.16 -22.77
CA GLY A 71 -14.18 -46.39 -24.01
C GLY A 71 -15.26 -45.31 -24.20
N GLU A 72 -14.76 -44.10 -24.50
CA GLU A 72 -15.22 -43.22 -25.60
C GLU A 72 -16.40 -42.27 -25.35
N ARG A 73 -16.09 -40.96 -25.31
CA ARG A 73 -16.51 -39.93 -26.28
C ARG A 73 -16.52 -38.54 -25.65
N ALA A 74 -15.84 -37.61 -26.32
CA ALA A 74 -15.74 -36.21 -25.96
C ALA A 74 -17.12 -35.52 -25.94
N ALA A 75 -17.39 -34.76 -24.88
CA ALA A 75 -18.41 -33.72 -24.85
C ALA A 75 -17.81 -32.47 -24.19
N ALA A 76 -17.66 -31.43 -25.01
CA ALA A 76 -17.29 -30.09 -24.57
C ALA A 76 -18.31 -29.58 -23.55
N SER A 77 -17.85 -29.16 -22.38
CA SER A 77 -18.64 -28.37 -21.44
C SER A 77 -18.06 -26.96 -21.39
N ALA A 78 -18.89 -26.02 -21.86
CA ALA A 78 -18.67 -24.61 -21.87
C ALA A 78 -18.58 -24.04 -20.45
N THR A 79 -17.60 -23.15 -20.27
CA THR A 79 -17.63 -21.91 -19.47
C THR A 79 -18.56 -21.87 -18.24
N ALA A 80 -17.97 -22.10 -17.07
CA ALA A 80 -18.38 -21.44 -15.83
C ALA A 80 -17.25 -20.50 -15.39
N THR A 81 -17.22 -19.29 -15.95
CA THR A 81 -16.39 -18.20 -15.43
C THR A 81 -17.02 -17.74 -14.13
N ALA A 82 -16.45 -18.17 -13.00
CA ALA A 82 -16.77 -17.60 -11.69
C ALA A 82 -16.51 -16.08 -11.73
N PRO A 83 -17.33 -15.25 -11.06
CA PRO A 83 -17.10 -13.81 -10.99
C PRO A 83 -15.74 -13.56 -10.35
N GLY A 84 -14.87 -12.90 -11.12
CA GLY A 84 -13.48 -12.68 -10.76
C GLY A 84 -13.33 -11.95 -9.44
N SER A 85 -12.54 -12.53 -8.53
CA SER A 85 -11.90 -11.77 -7.47
C SER A 85 -11.21 -10.58 -8.12
N ALA A 86 -11.68 -9.37 -7.81
CA ALA A 86 -11.05 -8.15 -8.28
C ALA A 86 -9.56 -8.21 -7.93
N GLY A 87 -8.71 -8.30 -8.96
CA GLY A 87 -7.27 -8.19 -8.78
C GLY A 87 -6.92 -6.82 -8.17
N PRO A 88 -5.70 -6.67 -7.64
CA PRO A 88 -5.27 -5.38 -7.09
C PRO A 88 -5.47 -4.29 -8.15
N ALA A 89 -6.27 -3.28 -7.82
CA ALA A 89 -6.72 -2.25 -8.77
C ALA A 89 -5.57 -1.44 -9.39
N GLY A 90 -4.37 -1.46 -8.79
CA GLY A 90 -3.15 -0.83 -9.30
C GLY A 90 -2.16 -1.79 -9.98
N GLY A 91 -2.48 -3.07 -10.10
CA GLY A 91 -1.54 -4.09 -10.58
C GLY A 91 -0.45 -4.46 -9.56
N VAL A 92 0.41 -5.40 -9.93
CA VAL A 92 1.60 -5.79 -9.18
C VAL A 92 2.81 -5.55 -10.08
N GLN A 93 3.85 -4.92 -9.53
CA GLN A 93 5.12 -4.69 -10.19
C GLN A 93 6.20 -5.53 -9.51
N GLY A 94 6.77 -6.47 -10.25
CA GLY A 94 7.68 -7.48 -9.73
C GLY A 94 7.00 -8.54 -8.86
N ASP A 95 7.79 -9.15 -7.98
CA ASP A 95 7.35 -10.23 -7.10
C ASP A 95 6.61 -9.71 -5.86
N VAL A 96 5.63 -10.50 -5.40
CA VAL A 96 4.98 -10.28 -4.11
C VAL A 96 5.90 -10.74 -2.99
N ILE A 97 6.20 -9.84 -2.06
CA ILE A 97 7.08 -10.08 -0.93
C ILE A 97 6.30 -10.75 0.20
N SER A 98 6.72 -11.96 0.56
CA SER A 98 6.24 -12.61 1.78
C SER A 98 6.86 -11.96 3.01
N THR A 99 6.04 -11.47 3.94
CA THR A 99 6.54 -10.84 5.17
C THR A 99 6.97 -11.85 6.23
N GLY A 100 6.53 -13.11 6.08
CA GLY A 100 6.59 -14.13 7.13
C GLY A 100 5.73 -13.79 8.35
N LEU A 101 4.74 -12.92 8.21
CA LEU A 101 3.76 -12.56 9.23
C LEU A 101 2.38 -13.06 8.81
N THR A 102 1.51 -13.30 9.79
CA THR A 102 0.15 -13.78 9.59
C THR A 102 -0.81 -12.86 10.32
N ALA A 103 -1.89 -12.44 9.64
CA ALA A 103 -2.96 -11.68 10.26
C ALA A 103 -3.73 -12.53 11.30
N PRO A 104 -4.50 -11.92 12.22
CA PRO A 104 -5.28 -12.68 13.22
C PRO A 104 -6.22 -13.74 12.62
N GLY A 105 -6.69 -13.55 11.38
CA GLY A 105 -7.52 -14.51 10.64
C GLY A 105 -6.75 -15.65 9.95
N GLY A 106 -5.43 -15.75 10.12
CA GLY A 106 -4.61 -16.79 9.48
C GLY A 106 -4.10 -16.45 8.07
N GLU A 107 -4.51 -15.31 7.52
CA GLU A 107 -4.09 -14.86 6.18
C GLU A 107 -2.64 -14.36 6.21
N PRO A 108 -1.76 -14.83 5.32
CA PRO A 108 -0.40 -14.30 5.20
C PRO A 108 -0.43 -12.80 4.86
N MET A 109 0.36 -12.03 5.60
CA MET A 109 0.60 -10.63 5.27
C MET A 109 1.69 -10.55 4.20
N VAL A 110 1.50 -9.68 3.22
CA VAL A 110 2.40 -9.53 2.08
C VAL A 110 2.62 -8.06 1.78
N LEU A 111 3.75 -7.77 1.14
CA LEU A 111 4.01 -6.48 0.51
C LEU A 111 4.12 -6.65 -1.00
N TRP A 112 3.76 -5.64 -1.77
CA TRP A 112 4.08 -5.59 -3.20
C TRP A 112 4.20 -4.15 -3.68
N PHE A 113 5.00 -3.95 -4.71
CA PHE A 113 5.07 -2.67 -5.40
C PHE A 113 3.98 -2.62 -6.49
N GLN A 114 3.47 -1.43 -6.76
CA GLN A 114 2.54 -1.19 -7.87
C GLN A 114 2.83 0.17 -8.53
N PRO A 115 2.56 0.31 -9.84
CA PRO A 115 2.62 1.62 -10.48
C PRO A 115 1.54 2.55 -9.92
N LEU A 116 1.89 3.81 -9.72
CA LEU A 116 0.93 4.86 -9.40
C LEU A 116 0.49 5.55 -10.69
N SER A 117 -0.83 5.66 -10.86
CA SER A 117 -1.42 6.38 -11.97
C SER A 117 -1.71 7.84 -11.59
N GLY A 118 -1.64 8.74 -12.58
CA GLY A 118 -2.03 10.15 -12.42
C GLY A 118 -0.95 11.07 -11.84
N THR A 119 0.30 10.61 -11.76
CA THR A 119 1.48 11.44 -11.47
C THR A 119 2.14 11.90 -12.78
N LYS A 120 2.82 13.06 -12.76
CA LYS A 120 3.55 13.57 -13.94
C LYS A 120 4.83 12.78 -14.25
N LEU A 121 5.34 12.06 -13.27
CA LEU A 121 6.52 11.20 -13.36
C LEU A 121 6.11 9.76 -13.01
N PRO A 122 6.82 8.74 -13.55
CA PRO A 122 6.67 7.37 -13.08
C PRO A 122 6.87 7.34 -11.57
N ALA A 123 5.90 6.77 -10.84
CA ALA A 123 5.96 6.67 -9.40
C ALA A 123 5.51 5.27 -8.96
N ILE A 124 6.15 4.73 -7.95
CA ILE A 124 5.81 3.45 -7.33
C ILE A 124 5.11 3.66 -5.99
N GLY A 125 4.14 2.81 -5.71
CA GLY A 125 3.55 2.67 -4.39
C GLY A 125 3.96 1.34 -3.79
N LEU A 126 4.24 1.32 -2.49
CA LEU A 126 4.38 0.10 -1.72
C LEU A 126 3.07 -0.20 -1.02
N VAL A 127 2.56 -1.40 -1.25
CA VAL A 127 1.29 -1.85 -0.68
C VAL A 127 1.56 -2.86 0.42
N ALA A 128 0.96 -2.65 1.58
CA ALA A 128 0.77 -3.68 2.58
C ALA A 128 -0.63 -4.27 2.43
N GLY A 129 -0.71 -5.59 2.46
CA GLY A 129 -1.98 -6.30 2.34
C GLY A 129 -1.87 -7.75 2.74
N ARG A 130 -2.85 -8.54 2.29
CA ARG A 130 -3.01 -9.94 2.66
C ARG A 130 -3.21 -10.81 1.44
N ARG A 131 -2.82 -12.08 1.58
CA ARG A 131 -3.07 -13.11 0.58
C ARG A 131 -4.18 -14.05 1.09
N ALA A 132 -5.31 -14.08 0.39
CA ALA A 132 -6.39 -15.00 0.69
C ALA A 132 -6.01 -16.46 0.37
N ALA A 133 -6.78 -17.43 0.87
CA ALA A 133 -6.54 -18.86 0.65
C ALA A 133 -6.50 -19.29 -0.84
N GLY A 134 -7.10 -18.50 -1.74
CA GLY A 134 -7.05 -18.69 -3.20
C GLY A 134 -5.91 -17.94 -3.91
N GLY A 135 -4.98 -17.34 -3.16
CA GLY A 135 -3.85 -16.58 -3.71
C GLY A 135 -4.17 -15.14 -4.12
N ALA A 136 -5.43 -14.72 -4.07
CA ALA A 136 -5.85 -13.36 -4.34
C ALA A 136 -5.24 -12.38 -3.32
N LEU A 137 -4.79 -11.22 -3.81
CA LEU A 137 -4.22 -10.15 -2.98
C LEU A 137 -5.32 -9.15 -2.61
N ALA A 138 -5.44 -8.87 -1.32
CA ALA A 138 -6.28 -7.80 -0.79
C ALA A 138 -5.39 -6.69 -0.26
N ALA A 139 -5.53 -5.48 -0.82
CA ALA A 139 -4.78 -4.30 -0.37
C ALA A 139 -5.41 -3.73 0.91
N ASP A 140 -4.56 -3.44 1.90
CA ASP A 140 -4.99 -2.79 3.14
C ASP A 140 -4.57 -1.33 3.14
N VAL A 141 -3.28 -1.09 2.88
CA VAL A 141 -2.67 0.24 2.88
C VAL A 141 -1.71 0.37 1.71
N ILE A 142 -1.86 1.44 0.93
CA ILE A 142 -0.89 1.85 -0.09
C ILE A 142 -0.16 3.08 0.46
N SER A 143 1.17 3.05 0.41
CA SER A 143 2.05 4.16 0.80
C SER A 143 2.92 4.56 -0.39
N ASN A 144 3.14 5.87 -0.55
CA ASN A 144 3.97 6.46 -1.59
C ASN A 144 4.50 7.82 -1.14
N ASP A 145 5.56 8.30 -1.79
CA ASP A 145 6.00 9.67 -1.57
C ASP A 145 5.06 10.64 -2.26
N ALA A 146 4.75 11.74 -1.57
CA ALA A 146 3.87 12.78 -2.08
C ALA A 146 4.59 13.73 -3.05
N GLU A 147 5.91 13.85 -2.91
CA GLU A 147 6.75 14.84 -3.60
C GLU A 147 8.13 14.23 -3.87
N GLY A 148 8.79 14.68 -4.95
CA GLY A 148 10.13 14.23 -5.32
C GLY A 148 10.15 13.00 -6.23
N GLU A 149 11.36 12.56 -6.57
CA GLU A 149 11.60 11.30 -7.27
C GLU A 149 11.51 10.16 -6.24
N ASP A 150 10.70 9.14 -6.55
CA ASP A 150 10.43 7.97 -5.71
C ASP A 150 11.63 7.01 -5.58
N ARG A 151 12.76 7.36 -6.20
CA ARG A 151 14.01 6.58 -6.29
C ARG A 151 15.26 7.35 -5.87
N THR A 152 15.13 8.49 -5.19
CA THR A 152 16.32 9.12 -4.59
C THR A 152 16.91 8.24 -3.48
N PRO A 153 18.22 8.30 -3.17
CA PRO A 153 18.77 7.53 -2.05
C PRO A 153 18.13 7.92 -0.70
N GLY A 154 17.73 6.92 0.11
CA GLY A 154 17.18 7.15 1.44
C GLY A 154 15.89 6.37 1.73
N PHE A 155 15.14 6.80 2.75
CA PHE A 155 13.86 6.21 3.14
C PHE A 155 12.70 6.86 2.39
N HIS A 156 11.76 6.02 1.97
CA HIS A 156 10.60 6.40 1.18
C HIS A 156 9.35 5.67 1.66
N ALA A 157 8.19 6.30 1.46
CA ALA A 157 6.87 5.74 1.75
C ALA A 157 6.74 5.11 3.16
N ALA A 158 7.45 5.62 4.16
CA ALA A 158 7.45 5.07 5.52
C ALA A 158 6.09 5.29 6.19
N GLN A 159 5.37 4.20 6.45
CA GLN A 159 4.03 4.18 7.01
C GLN A 159 4.03 3.60 8.43
N ALA A 160 3.49 4.36 9.39
CA ALA A 160 3.30 3.92 10.76
C ALA A 160 2.33 2.71 10.81
N PRO A 161 2.46 1.83 11.82
CA PRO A 161 1.53 0.73 12.02
C PRO A 161 0.14 1.30 12.32
N MET A 162 -0.91 0.63 11.86
CA MET A 162 -2.29 1.09 12.07
C MET A 162 -3.26 -0.10 12.12
N MET A 163 -4.50 0.19 12.49
CA MET A 163 -5.61 -0.75 12.39
C MET A 163 -6.40 -0.48 11.11
N VAL A 164 -6.61 -1.52 10.29
CA VAL A 164 -7.48 -1.50 9.11
C VAL A 164 -8.50 -2.62 9.28
N ASP A 165 -9.78 -2.26 9.40
CA ASP A 165 -10.88 -3.19 9.70
C ASP A 165 -10.55 -4.10 10.90
N ASP A 166 -10.20 -3.48 12.03
CA ASP A 166 -9.82 -4.14 13.29
C ASP A 166 -8.66 -5.16 13.17
N ARG A 167 -7.85 -5.04 12.12
CA ARG A 167 -6.67 -5.88 11.89
C ARG A 167 -5.41 -5.01 11.84
N PRO A 168 -4.33 -5.40 12.54
CA PRO A 168 -3.09 -4.63 12.54
C PRO A 168 -2.39 -4.74 11.18
N THR A 169 -1.88 -3.61 10.69
CA THR A 169 -0.93 -3.52 9.57
C THR A 169 0.46 -3.22 10.16
N PRO A 170 1.53 -3.88 9.68
CA PRO A 170 2.89 -3.59 10.16
C PRO A 170 3.28 -2.14 9.86
N ALA A 171 4.27 -1.64 10.58
CA ALA A 171 5.03 -0.49 10.12
C ALA A 171 5.88 -0.93 8.92
N PHE A 172 5.86 -0.19 7.81
CA PHE A 172 6.56 -0.58 6.58
C PHE A 172 7.01 0.62 5.76
N GLY A 173 7.86 0.38 4.76
CA GLY A 173 8.32 1.36 3.78
C GLY A 173 9.37 0.73 2.87
N TYR A 174 10.06 1.55 2.08
CA TYR A 174 11.24 1.08 1.35
C TYR A 174 12.42 2.04 1.50
N PHE A 175 13.61 1.52 1.27
CA PHE A 175 14.85 2.25 1.27
C PHE A 175 15.56 2.07 -0.07
N VAL A 176 16.05 3.15 -0.66
CA VAL A 176 16.81 3.12 -1.91
C VAL A 176 18.30 3.19 -1.58
N GLY A 177 19.00 2.09 -1.82
CA GLY A 177 20.41 1.87 -1.52
C GLY A 177 20.73 0.42 -1.16
N ASP A 178 21.82 0.21 -0.41
CA ASP A 178 22.25 -1.14 0.03
C ASP A 178 22.26 -1.29 1.57
N PRO A 179 21.10 -1.12 2.25
CA PRO A 179 21.03 -1.31 3.68
C PRO A 179 21.17 -2.79 4.02
N VAL A 180 22.03 -3.11 5.00
CA VAL A 180 22.11 -4.46 5.57
C VAL A 180 21.27 -4.58 6.84
N LYS A 181 20.86 -3.45 7.43
CA LYS A 181 20.05 -3.39 8.64
C LYS A 181 19.28 -2.09 8.68
N ILE A 182 18.02 -2.16 9.05
CA ILE A 182 17.18 -0.99 9.34
C ILE A 182 16.63 -1.16 10.76
N THR A 183 16.68 -0.11 11.56
CA THR A 183 16.13 -0.12 12.93
C THR A 183 15.22 1.06 13.19
N VAL A 184 14.26 0.89 14.08
CA VAL A 184 13.41 1.95 14.66
C VAL A 184 13.48 1.88 16.18
N GLU A 185 13.31 3.02 16.86
CA GLU A 185 12.99 3.07 18.28
C GLU A 185 11.47 3.09 18.45
N ALA A 186 10.89 1.98 18.95
CA ALA A 186 9.48 1.84 19.25
C ALA A 186 9.29 1.81 20.78
N ASN A 187 8.58 2.81 21.32
CA ASN A 187 8.37 2.95 22.77
C ASN A 187 9.68 2.89 23.59
N GLY A 188 10.75 3.49 23.06
CA GLY A 188 12.08 3.50 23.70
C GLY A 188 12.93 2.24 23.46
N ARG A 189 12.38 1.18 22.84
CA ARG A 189 13.12 -0.04 22.48
C ARG A 189 13.56 0.01 21.02
N ARG A 190 14.82 -0.34 20.75
CA ARG A 190 15.30 -0.52 19.38
C ARG A 190 14.80 -1.85 18.82
N VAL A 191 14.16 -1.80 17.66
CA VAL A 191 13.63 -2.94 16.91
C VAL A 191 14.27 -2.97 15.52
N THR A 192 14.55 -4.15 15.00
CA THR A 192 15.16 -4.35 13.68
C THR A 192 14.09 -4.75 12.66
N ALA A 193 14.10 -4.13 11.49
CA ALA A 193 13.18 -4.47 10.40
C ALA A 193 13.61 -5.78 9.73
N ARG A 194 12.62 -6.48 9.15
CA ARG A 194 12.86 -7.47 8.10
C ARG A 194 13.01 -6.73 6.77
N LEU A 195 13.85 -7.27 5.87
CA LEU A 195 14.22 -6.64 4.60
C LEU A 195 13.97 -7.59 3.43
N ALA A 196 13.52 -7.06 2.29
CA ALA A 196 13.47 -7.77 1.02
C ALA A 196 13.79 -6.82 -0.13
N ARG A 197 14.63 -7.28 -1.07
CA ARG A 197 14.91 -6.54 -2.29
C ARG A 197 13.74 -6.67 -3.25
N TRP A 198 13.41 -5.58 -3.92
CA TRP A 198 12.45 -5.63 -5.01
C TRP A 198 13.07 -6.33 -6.22
N SER A 199 12.28 -7.16 -6.91
CA SER A 199 12.74 -7.96 -8.05
C SER A 199 13.07 -7.12 -9.29
N ASP A 200 12.34 -6.02 -9.50
CA ASP A 200 12.49 -5.19 -10.70
C ASP A 200 13.65 -4.19 -10.56
N ASP A 201 13.92 -3.75 -9.33
CA ASP A 201 15.06 -2.90 -9.00
C ASP A 201 15.65 -3.30 -7.63
N PRO A 202 16.73 -4.10 -7.61
CA PRO A 202 17.34 -4.56 -6.36
C PRO A 202 17.98 -3.46 -5.49
N SER A 203 18.10 -2.23 -6.01
CA SER A 203 18.51 -1.06 -5.21
C SER A 203 17.38 -0.56 -4.30
N VAL A 204 16.14 -0.96 -4.56
CA VAL A 204 14.97 -0.68 -3.72
C VAL A 204 14.75 -1.85 -2.76
N VAL A 205 14.82 -1.56 -1.47
CA VAL A 205 14.68 -2.56 -0.40
C VAL A 205 13.46 -2.24 0.44
N ALA A 206 12.42 -3.08 0.33
CA ALA A 206 11.27 -3.01 1.22
C ALA A 206 11.69 -3.41 2.64
N PHE A 207 11.14 -2.73 3.64
CA PHE A 207 11.31 -3.06 5.04
C PHE A 207 9.98 -3.07 5.77
N TRP A 208 9.88 -3.92 6.79
CA TRP A 208 8.73 -3.96 7.68
C TRP A 208 9.12 -4.42 9.08
N PHE A 209 8.31 -4.05 10.06
CA PHE A 209 8.48 -4.44 11.46
C PHE A 209 7.36 -5.40 11.89
N ASP A 210 7.68 -6.31 12.80
CA ASP A 210 6.71 -7.25 13.34
C ASP A 210 5.67 -6.49 14.19
N PRO A 211 4.35 -6.62 13.92
CA PRO A 211 3.30 -6.00 14.72
C PRO A 211 3.30 -6.41 16.20
N ALA A 212 3.89 -7.56 16.55
CA ALA A 212 4.09 -7.95 17.95
C ALA A 212 5.16 -7.10 18.65
N GLU A 213 6.13 -6.59 17.90
CA GLU A 213 7.22 -5.75 18.39
C GLU A 213 6.95 -4.26 18.29
N VAL A 214 6.19 -3.86 17.26
CA VAL A 214 5.86 -2.48 16.90
C VAL A 214 4.34 -2.37 16.74
N LYS A 215 3.67 -2.10 17.86
CA LYS A 215 2.21 -2.03 17.93
C LYS A 215 1.64 -0.77 17.26
N PRO A 216 0.37 -0.77 16.85
CA PRO A 216 -0.30 0.41 16.27
C PRO A 216 -0.25 1.68 17.13
N ASP A 217 -0.19 1.56 18.46
CA ASP A 217 -0.09 2.66 19.41
C ASP A 217 1.36 3.04 19.77
N ALA A 218 2.35 2.40 19.14
CA ALA A 218 3.75 2.65 19.44
C ALA A 218 4.20 4.03 18.94
N THR A 219 4.90 4.75 19.81
CA THR A 219 5.63 5.95 19.41
C THR A 219 6.91 5.54 18.70
N LEU A 220 7.03 5.92 17.42
CA LEU A 220 8.18 5.58 16.57
C LEU A 220 9.15 6.76 16.44
N LYS A 221 10.43 6.48 16.66
CA LYS A 221 11.53 7.46 16.53
C LYS A 221 12.75 6.81 15.88
N LYS A 222 13.68 7.65 15.39
CA LYS A 222 15.03 7.24 14.94
C LYS A 222 15.03 6.07 13.94
N LEU A 223 14.19 6.14 12.91
CA LEU A 223 14.30 5.22 11.77
C LEU A 223 15.68 5.41 11.12
N THR A 224 16.50 4.36 11.13
CA THR A 224 17.93 4.44 10.73
C THR A 224 18.30 3.22 9.90
N ALA A 225 18.94 3.44 8.76
CA ALA A 225 19.51 2.41 7.89
C ALA A 225 21.01 2.33 8.12
N TYR A 226 21.58 1.14 8.04
CA TYR A 226 22.99 0.88 8.23
C TYR A 226 23.59 0.13 7.05
N GLY A 227 24.79 0.53 6.65
CA GLY A 227 25.59 -0.12 5.62
C GLY A 227 26.37 -1.31 6.16
N LYS A 228 27.13 -1.97 5.27
CA LYS A 228 27.87 -3.20 5.56
C LYS A 228 28.87 -3.07 6.71
N ASN A 229 29.42 -1.88 6.94
CA ASN A 229 30.39 -1.65 8.01
C ASN A 229 29.75 -1.10 9.30
N GLY A 230 28.41 -1.09 9.36
CA GLY A 230 27.65 -0.59 10.51
C GLY A 230 27.52 0.93 10.59
N GLU A 231 27.99 1.66 9.58
CA GLU A 231 27.80 3.09 9.41
C GLU A 231 26.33 3.41 9.11
N PRO A 232 25.78 4.52 9.64
CA PRO A 232 24.47 4.98 9.23
C PRO A 232 24.52 5.42 7.76
N LEU A 233 23.55 4.97 6.97
CA LEU A 233 23.40 5.40 5.57
C LEU A 233 22.68 6.76 5.50
N PRO A 234 22.91 7.54 4.42
CA PRO A 234 22.15 8.75 4.15
C PRO A 234 20.66 8.43 4.10
N GLY A 235 19.90 9.29 4.74
CA GLY A 235 18.48 9.15 4.99
C GLY A 235 18.22 10.01 6.19
N ALA A 236 17.90 11.30 5.93
CA ALA A 236 17.55 12.23 6.99
C ALA A 236 16.52 11.58 7.92
N GLY A 237 16.44 11.98 9.19
CA GLY A 237 15.50 11.39 10.15
C GLY A 237 14.06 11.46 9.64
N VAL A 238 13.61 10.41 8.95
CA VAL A 238 12.28 10.36 8.33
C VAL A 238 11.33 9.90 9.42
N SER A 239 10.31 10.71 9.67
CA SER A 239 9.18 10.32 10.50
C SER A 239 8.24 9.45 9.69
N PHE A 240 7.72 8.39 10.30
CA PHE A 240 6.60 7.65 9.71
C PHE A 240 5.42 8.58 9.49
N ALA A 241 4.77 8.48 8.33
CA ALA A 241 3.50 9.14 8.09
C ALA A 241 2.43 8.54 9.03
N VAL A 242 1.68 9.40 9.72
CA VAL A 242 0.54 8.99 10.55
C VAL A 242 -0.70 8.87 9.65
N GLY A 243 -1.41 7.75 9.76
CA GLY A 243 -2.65 7.46 9.03
C GLY A 243 -3.89 8.08 9.65
#